data_AF-A0A1G4AZP9-F1
#
_entry.id   AF-A0A1G4AZP9-F1
#
_cell.length_a   1.000
_cell.length_b   1.000
_cell.length_c   1.000
_cell.angle_alpha   90.00
_cell.angle_beta   90.00
_cell.angle_gamma   90.00
#
_symmetry.space_group_name_H-M   'P 1'
#
loop_
_entity.id
_entity.type
_entity.pdbx_description
1 polymer ?
#
loop_
_entity_poly.entity_id
_entity_poly.type
_entity_poly.pdbx_seq_one_letter_code
_entity_poly.pdbx_strand_id
1 'polypeptide(L)'
;MSPRSKQSSRKGKEAAATTQYEYYDEVSPAGTTGSYYASSSTTATTGPSPLTEYDEIPGAAATTTTTTTTATVVKSKSIRSEGEITLHGPLEVAGSVKAGGNITLNGDFDVRDKVEAGKMKAYGNISVMGYMSIGDKVKGFGKLRVTGTCEVNDLEIYGNTTIHGFLKCKKMLLYGSLTIVGQNSGYHVEEEEKIWGAIISREEDASW
;
A
#
# COMPACT_ATOMS: atom_id res chain seq x y z
N MET A 1 5.76 -17.52 -56.69
CA MET A 1 5.15 -18.87 -56.65
C MET A 1 6.29 -19.85 -56.82
N SER A 2 6.72 -20.75 -55.93
CA SER A 2 6.31 -21.35 -54.63
C SER A 2 7.64 -21.90 -54.01
N PRO A 3 7.75 -22.58 -52.83
CA PRO A 3 6.72 -23.18 -52.00
C PRO A 3 6.87 -23.00 -50.46
N ARG A 4 5.84 -23.51 -49.79
CA ARG A 4 5.66 -23.72 -48.35
C ARG A 4 6.45 -24.98 -47.93
N SER A 5 7.22 -24.93 -46.84
CA SER A 5 7.68 -26.13 -46.14
C SER A 5 7.29 -26.06 -44.66
N LYS A 6 6.43 -27.00 -44.26
CA LYS A 6 6.28 -27.41 -42.87
C LYS A 6 7.30 -28.52 -42.64
N GLN A 7 8.08 -28.45 -41.58
CA GLN A 7 8.64 -29.67 -40.97
C GLN A 7 8.73 -29.52 -39.46
N SER A 8 8.12 -30.49 -38.79
CA SER A 8 8.17 -30.79 -37.37
C SER A 8 9.49 -31.48 -37.03
N SER A 9 10.05 -31.25 -35.84
CA SER A 9 10.76 -32.33 -35.14
C SER A 9 10.79 -32.11 -33.63
N ARG A 10 10.24 -33.11 -32.91
CA ARG A 10 10.43 -33.40 -31.49
C ARG A 10 11.70 -34.25 -31.32
N LYS A 11 12.48 -33.97 -30.27
CA LYS A 11 13.22 -34.90 -29.37
C LYS A 11 14.19 -34.01 -28.56
N GLY A 12 14.17 -34.01 -27.23
CA GLY A 12 14.55 -35.14 -26.37
C GLY A 12 16.09 -35.24 -26.38
N LYS A 13 16.82 -35.38 -25.27
CA LYS A 13 16.51 -35.87 -23.93
C LYS A 13 17.85 -35.83 -23.15
N GLU A 14 17.77 -35.75 -21.81
CA GLU A 14 18.73 -36.34 -20.85
C GLU A 14 20.15 -35.73 -20.76
N ALA A 15 20.86 -35.76 -19.62
CA ALA A 15 20.69 -36.45 -18.36
C ALA A 15 21.63 -35.91 -17.25
N ALA A 16 21.17 -36.07 -15.99
CA ALA A 16 21.89 -36.55 -14.79
C ALA A 16 23.00 -35.66 -14.17
N ALA A 17 23.26 -35.65 -12.86
CA ALA A 17 23.07 -36.64 -11.79
C ALA A 17 23.11 -35.91 -10.41
N THR A 18 22.25 -36.25 -9.43
CA THR A 18 22.52 -37.16 -8.28
C THR A 18 23.06 -36.42 -7.04
N THR A 19 22.21 -36.12 -6.05
CA THR A 19 21.88 -36.87 -4.80
C THR A 19 22.85 -36.57 -3.65
N GLN A 20 22.35 -36.13 -2.49
CA GLN A 20 22.63 -36.79 -1.21
C GLN A 20 21.50 -36.53 -0.19
N TYR A 21 21.10 -37.62 0.44
CA TYR A 21 20.25 -37.74 1.62
C TYR A 21 21.11 -37.48 2.86
N GLU A 22 20.56 -36.81 3.88
CA GLU A 22 20.86 -37.11 5.28
C GLU A 22 19.56 -37.10 6.09
N TYR A 23 19.41 -38.16 6.87
CA TYR A 23 18.35 -38.49 7.83
C TYR A 23 19.03 -38.72 9.19
N TYR A 24 18.24 -38.74 10.27
CA TYR A 24 18.52 -38.94 11.71
C TYR A 24 18.66 -37.64 12.51
N ASP A 25 18.11 -37.46 13.71
CA ASP A 25 17.09 -38.17 14.51
C ASP A 25 16.61 -37.18 15.59
N GLU A 26 15.47 -37.45 16.23
CA GLU A 26 14.82 -36.64 17.26
C GLU A 26 15.65 -36.43 18.54
N VAL A 27 15.47 -35.27 19.21
CA VAL A 27 15.21 -35.24 20.67
C VAL A 27 14.41 -33.97 21.05
N SER A 28 13.23 -34.14 21.65
CA SER A 28 12.54 -33.10 22.43
C SER A 28 13.27 -32.83 23.76
N PRO A 29 13.16 -31.63 24.35
CA PRO A 29 12.46 -31.59 25.64
C PRO A 29 11.57 -30.34 25.84
N ALA A 30 10.62 -30.51 26.75
CA ALA A 30 9.64 -29.52 27.22
C ALA A 30 10.26 -28.34 28.01
N GLY A 31 9.50 -27.23 28.09
CA GLY A 31 9.69 -26.12 29.06
C GLY A 31 9.44 -24.74 28.43
N THR A 32 8.23 -24.17 28.49
CA THR A 32 7.73 -23.22 29.51
C THR A 32 8.23 -21.77 29.35
N THR A 33 7.27 -20.84 29.22
CA THR A 33 7.34 -19.37 29.50
C THR A 33 8.31 -18.53 28.64
N GLY A 34 7.87 -17.55 27.86
CA GLY A 34 7.09 -16.38 28.28
C GLY A 34 8.04 -15.27 28.76
N SER A 35 8.35 -14.28 27.93
CA SER A 35 8.83 -12.99 28.44
C SER A 35 8.59 -11.84 27.45
N TYR A 36 7.79 -10.92 27.94
CA TYR A 36 7.50 -9.59 27.42
C TYR A 36 8.74 -8.71 27.52
N TYR A 37 8.99 -7.86 26.52
CA TYR A 37 9.78 -6.65 26.73
C TYR A 37 8.85 -5.44 26.80
N ALA A 38 8.90 -4.82 27.96
CA ALA A 38 8.10 -3.69 28.40
C ALA A 38 8.54 -2.39 27.69
N SER A 39 7.56 -1.64 27.19
CA SER A 39 7.69 -0.19 26.99
C SER A 39 7.27 0.48 28.30
N SER A 40 8.20 1.18 28.93
CA SER A 40 8.03 1.90 30.18
C SER A 40 7.11 3.11 30.02
N SER A 41 5.97 3.10 30.71
CA SER A 41 5.16 4.29 31.02
C SER A 41 5.31 4.63 32.50
N THR A 42 5.69 5.88 32.79
CA THR A 42 5.83 6.38 34.16
C THR A 42 4.48 6.76 34.74
N THR A 43 4.24 6.27 35.95
CA THR A 43 3.07 6.44 36.80
C THR A 43 2.96 7.86 37.39
N ALA A 44 1.73 8.37 37.50
CA ALA A 44 1.37 9.28 38.59
C ALA A 44 -0.01 8.85 39.15
N THR A 45 0.01 8.45 40.42
CA THR A 45 -1.10 7.94 41.24
C THR A 45 -1.82 9.06 41.98
N THR A 46 -3.15 9.00 42.06
CA THR A 46 -3.93 9.36 43.27
C THR A 46 -5.27 8.61 43.34
N GLY A 47 -5.33 7.61 44.21
CA GLY A 47 -6.41 7.36 45.20
C GLY A 47 -7.78 6.76 44.76
N PRO A 48 -8.49 6.02 45.64
CA PRO A 48 -9.29 4.84 45.24
C PRO A 48 -10.80 4.86 45.59
N SER A 49 -11.55 3.89 45.04
CA SER A 49 -12.71 3.11 45.59
C SER A 49 -13.98 3.07 44.69
N PRO A 50 -14.91 2.09 44.83
CA PRO A 50 -14.78 0.64 44.60
C PRO A 50 -15.89 0.04 43.65
N LEU A 51 -15.85 -1.29 43.51
CA LEU A 51 -16.48 -2.22 42.53
C LEU A 51 -18.03 -2.37 42.52
N THR A 52 -18.59 -2.70 41.33
CA THR A 52 -19.69 -3.68 41.05
C THR A 52 -19.62 -4.08 39.55
N GLU A 53 -19.12 -5.26 39.16
CA GLU A 53 -19.80 -6.57 38.94
C GLU A 53 -20.50 -6.74 37.56
N TYR A 54 -20.28 -7.94 36.97
CA TYR A 54 -20.90 -8.63 35.82
C TYR A 54 -20.14 -8.72 34.47
N ASP A 55 -19.89 -9.99 34.11
CA ASP A 55 -19.30 -10.59 32.91
C ASP A 55 -20.04 -10.30 31.60
N GLU A 56 -19.29 -10.17 30.50
CA GLU A 56 -19.55 -10.91 29.24
C GLU A 56 -18.38 -10.72 28.23
N ILE A 57 -17.74 -11.82 27.83
CA ILE A 57 -16.94 -11.90 26.59
C ILE A 57 -17.88 -12.49 25.52
N PRO A 58 -18.15 -11.77 24.42
CA PRO A 58 -17.78 -12.37 23.14
C PRO A 58 -17.37 -11.37 22.05
N GLY A 59 -16.42 -11.80 21.20
CA GLY A 59 -16.30 -11.31 19.83
C GLY A 59 -15.05 -10.47 19.58
N ALA A 60 -14.11 -11.05 18.82
CA ALA A 60 -12.98 -10.33 18.25
C ALA A 60 -13.48 -9.17 17.38
N ALA A 61 -13.54 -7.98 17.97
CA ALA A 61 -13.82 -6.76 17.24
C ALA A 61 -12.66 -6.47 16.30
N ALA A 62 -12.95 -6.41 15.00
CA ALA A 62 -12.05 -5.81 14.03
C ALA A 62 -11.58 -4.46 14.60
N THR A 63 -10.27 -4.31 14.79
CA THR A 63 -9.68 -3.07 15.31
C THR A 63 -9.76 -2.01 14.21
N THR A 64 -10.93 -1.38 14.09
CA THR A 64 -11.12 -0.20 13.26
C THR A 64 -10.40 0.94 13.94
N THR A 65 -9.19 1.26 13.47
CA THR A 65 -8.46 2.43 13.94
C THR A 65 -9.09 3.66 13.31
N THR A 66 -10.02 4.28 14.03
CA THR A 66 -10.62 5.56 13.65
C THR A 66 -9.83 6.68 14.31
N THR A 67 -9.01 7.39 13.53
CA THR A 67 -8.35 8.62 14.01
C THR A 67 -9.16 9.81 13.54
N THR A 68 -9.90 10.44 14.44
CA THR A 68 -10.73 11.63 14.17
C THR A 68 -10.17 12.81 14.95
N THR A 69 -9.59 13.83 14.29
CA THR A 69 -9.46 15.15 14.93
C THR A 69 -9.32 16.31 13.94
N THR A 70 -9.79 17.47 14.38
CA THR A 70 -10.11 18.72 13.68
C THR A 70 -8.88 19.55 13.27
N ALA A 71 -8.87 20.04 12.03
CA ALA A 71 -8.20 21.23 11.45
C ALA A 71 -6.74 21.56 11.87
N THR A 72 -5.98 20.59 12.37
CA THR A 72 -4.55 20.65 12.57
C THR A 72 -3.93 19.52 11.75
N VAL A 73 -2.81 19.77 11.06
CA VAL A 73 -2.13 18.71 10.33
C VAL A 73 -1.60 17.71 11.34
N VAL A 74 -2.27 16.56 11.44
CA VAL A 74 -1.85 15.49 12.33
C VAL A 74 -0.57 14.88 11.76
N LYS A 75 0.40 14.56 12.63
CA LYS A 75 1.64 13.88 12.22
C LYS A 75 1.69 12.50 12.86
N SER A 76 1.83 11.48 12.04
CA SER A 76 1.98 10.09 12.47
C SER A 76 3.32 9.53 12.01
N LYS A 77 3.92 8.64 12.81
CA LYS A 77 5.11 7.89 12.36
C LYS A 77 4.69 6.87 11.31
N SER A 78 4.02 5.79 11.70
CA SER A 78 3.43 4.81 10.79
C SER A 78 2.05 4.42 11.30
N ILE A 79 1.18 4.00 10.40
CA ILE A 79 -0.19 3.56 10.71
C ILE A 79 -0.34 2.14 10.20
N ARG A 80 -0.62 1.20 11.08
CA ARG A 80 -0.83 -0.20 10.71
C ARG A 80 -2.07 -0.76 11.38
N SER A 81 -2.89 -1.47 10.60
CA SER A 81 -4.00 -2.29 11.09
C SER A 81 -4.10 -3.57 10.28
N GLU A 82 -4.51 -4.66 10.92
CA GLU A 82 -4.86 -5.91 10.24
C GLU A 82 -6.27 -5.85 9.61
N GLY A 83 -7.06 -4.84 9.97
CA GLY A 83 -8.40 -4.61 9.42
C GLY A 83 -8.47 -3.42 8.47
N GLU A 84 -9.64 -2.81 8.41
CA GLU A 84 -9.85 -1.56 7.69
C GLU A 84 -9.30 -0.35 8.46
N ILE A 85 -8.85 0.65 7.73
CA ILE A 85 -8.34 1.91 8.27
C ILE A 85 -9.21 3.04 7.72
N THR A 86 -9.75 3.88 8.62
CA THR A 86 -10.39 5.14 8.24
C THR A 86 -9.67 6.29 8.91
N LEU A 87 -9.09 7.16 8.10
CA LEU A 87 -8.35 8.33 8.57
C LEU A 87 -9.09 9.59 8.16
N HIS A 88 -9.06 10.58 9.04
CA HIS A 88 -9.56 11.92 8.78
C HIS A 88 -8.37 12.89 8.80
N GLY A 89 -8.28 13.72 7.76
CA GLY A 89 -7.17 14.62 7.51
C GLY A 89 -7.57 16.10 7.63
N PRO A 90 -6.59 17.01 7.51
CA PRO A 90 -5.26 16.76 6.92
C PRO A 90 -4.30 15.94 7.81
N LEU A 91 -3.60 14.97 7.21
CA LEU A 91 -2.67 14.08 7.93
C LEU A 91 -1.35 13.88 7.14
N GLU A 92 -0.23 14.05 7.84
CA GLU A 92 1.11 13.68 7.38
C GLU A 92 1.57 12.38 8.06
N VAL A 93 1.97 11.39 7.28
CA VAL A 93 2.55 10.13 7.75
C VAL A 93 4.01 10.09 7.31
N ALA A 94 4.92 10.16 8.28
CA ALA A 94 6.37 10.16 8.02
C ALA A 94 6.90 8.80 7.56
N GLY A 95 6.19 7.72 7.88
CA GLY A 95 6.48 6.34 7.55
C GLY A 95 5.34 5.70 6.77
N SER A 96 5.07 4.43 7.02
CA SER A 96 4.18 3.62 6.20
C SER A 96 2.75 3.56 6.71
N VAL A 97 1.80 3.42 5.78
CA VAL A 97 0.39 3.11 6.04
C VAL A 97 0.10 1.71 5.49
N LYS A 98 -0.21 0.76 6.37
CA LYS A 98 -0.50 -0.64 6.01
C LYS A 98 -1.82 -1.10 6.59
N ALA A 99 -2.76 -1.46 5.72
CA ALA A 99 -4.02 -2.09 6.10
C ALA A 99 -4.06 -3.54 5.61
N GLY A 100 -4.49 -4.47 6.46
CA GLY A 100 -4.87 -5.82 6.03
C GLY A 100 -6.18 -5.82 5.22
N GLY A 101 -6.99 -4.78 5.35
CA GLY A 101 -8.22 -4.55 4.58
C GLY A 101 -8.16 -3.31 3.69
N ASN A 102 -9.23 -2.50 3.77
CA ASN A 102 -9.42 -1.30 2.97
C ASN A 102 -8.92 -0.05 3.71
N ILE A 103 -8.43 0.95 2.97
CA ILE A 103 -8.12 2.28 3.49
C ILE A 103 -9.16 3.28 2.98
N THR A 104 -9.74 4.06 3.88
CA THR A 104 -10.54 5.25 3.56
C THR A 104 -9.87 6.50 4.11
N LEU A 105 -9.55 7.44 3.23
CA LEU A 105 -8.90 8.71 3.53
C LEU A 105 -9.88 9.85 3.32
N ASN A 106 -10.25 10.56 4.38
CA ASN A 106 -11.17 11.70 4.32
C ASN A 106 -10.39 12.99 4.57
N GLY A 107 -10.08 13.76 3.53
CA GLY A 107 -9.22 14.95 3.60
C GLY A 107 -7.90 14.78 2.83
N ASP A 108 -6.95 15.68 3.08
CA ASP A 108 -5.64 15.67 2.42
C ASP A 108 -4.62 14.79 3.18
N PHE A 109 -3.86 13.98 2.45
CA PHE A 109 -2.90 13.04 3.03
C PHE A 109 -1.55 13.11 2.32
N ASP A 110 -0.48 13.16 3.11
CA ASP A 110 0.90 13.05 2.64
C ASP A 110 1.59 11.88 3.35
N VAL A 111 2.05 10.89 2.58
CA VAL A 111 2.73 9.69 3.08
C VAL A 111 4.13 9.65 2.51
N ARG A 112 5.16 9.51 3.36
CA ARG A 112 6.57 9.64 2.95
C ARG A 112 7.33 8.33 2.73
N ASP A 113 6.68 7.18 2.88
CA ASP A 113 7.34 5.89 2.73
C ASP A 113 6.50 4.91 1.89
N LYS A 114 5.60 4.17 2.54
CA LYS A 114 4.87 3.07 1.89
C LYS A 114 3.37 3.14 2.14
N VAL A 115 2.56 2.84 1.13
CA VAL A 115 1.12 2.59 1.28
C VAL A 115 0.79 1.19 0.78
N GLU A 116 0.23 0.35 1.64
CA GLU A 116 -0.23 -1.00 1.31
C GLU A 116 -1.67 -1.21 1.78
N ALA A 117 -2.55 -1.64 0.87
CA ALA A 117 -3.90 -2.07 1.20
C ALA A 117 -4.52 -2.94 0.10
N GLY A 118 -5.64 -3.59 0.42
CA GLY A 118 -6.46 -4.26 -0.59
C GLY A 118 -7.13 -3.25 -1.52
N LYS A 119 -7.88 -2.30 -0.94
CA LYS A 119 -8.52 -1.19 -1.66
C LYS A 119 -8.22 0.13 -0.97
N MET A 120 -8.20 1.20 -1.75
CA MET A 120 -8.07 2.55 -1.21
C MET A 120 -9.16 3.47 -1.78
N LYS A 121 -9.82 4.21 -0.89
CA LYS A 121 -10.72 5.31 -1.23
C LYS A 121 -10.19 6.59 -0.60
N ALA A 122 -10.15 7.67 -1.36
CA ALA A 122 -9.68 8.95 -0.87
C ALA A 122 -10.58 10.09 -1.34
N TYR A 123 -10.95 10.94 -0.39
CA TYR A 123 -11.78 12.11 -0.57
C TYR A 123 -10.95 13.35 -0.22
N GLY A 124 -10.04 13.72 -1.11
CA GLY A 124 -9.07 14.80 -0.93
C GLY A 124 -7.81 14.55 -1.76
N ASN A 125 -6.80 15.40 -1.55
CA ASN A 125 -5.53 15.26 -2.24
C ASN A 125 -4.67 14.19 -1.57
N ILE A 126 -4.02 13.35 -2.37
CA ILE A 126 -3.10 12.32 -1.90
C ILE A 126 -1.72 12.62 -2.46
N SER A 127 -0.73 12.63 -1.58
CA SER A 127 0.68 12.67 -1.91
C SER A 127 1.34 11.43 -1.33
N VAL A 128 1.96 10.61 -2.19
CA VAL A 128 2.77 9.48 -1.75
C VAL A 128 4.18 9.68 -2.26
N MET A 129 5.15 9.68 -1.36
CA MET A 129 6.58 9.64 -1.65
C MET A 129 7.09 8.27 -1.23
N GLY A 130 7.63 7.49 -2.16
CA GLY A 130 8.10 6.12 -1.96
C GLY A 130 7.31 5.11 -2.77
N TYR A 131 6.69 4.12 -2.12
CA TYR A 131 6.04 2.99 -2.79
C TYR A 131 4.57 2.85 -2.43
N MET A 132 3.68 2.81 -3.43
CA MET A 132 2.27 2.52 -3.26
C MET A 132 1.92 1.20 -3.91
N SER A 133 1.37 0.25 -3.16
CA SER A 133 0.88 -1.03 -3.67
C SER A 133 -0.53 -1.30 -3.21
N ILE A 134 -1.46 -1.33 -4.16
CA ILE A 134 -2.87 -1.56 -3.90
C ILE A 134 -3.36 -2.74 -4.74
N GLY A 135 -3.79 -3.79 -4.05
CA GLY A 135 -4.07 -5.08 -4.66
C GLY A 135 -5.34 -5.15 -5.51
N ASP A 136 -6.28 -4.21 -5.37
CA ASP A 136 -7.55 -4.23 -6.10
C ASP A 136 -7.81 -2.88 -6.79
N LYS A 137 -8.29 -1.90 -6.03
CA LYS A 137 -8.73 -0.63 -6.63
C LYS A 137 -8.38 0.58 -5.78
N VAL A 138 -7.91 1.63 -6.45
CA VAL A 138 -7.77 2.97 -5.91
C VAL A 138 -8.86 3.86 -6.52
N LYS A 139 -9.66 4.49 -5.66
CA LYS A 139 -10.59 5.54 -6.07
C LYS A 139 -10.28 6.85 -5.33
N GLY A 140 -9.89 7.86 -6.07
CA GLY A 140 -9.52 9.17 -5.52
C GLY A 140 -10.40 10.29 -6.06
N PHE A 141 -10.80 11.20 -5.19
CA PHE A 141 -11.48 12.45 -5.52
C PHE A 141 -10.59 13.61 -5.09
N GLY A 142 -9.88 14.22 -6.04
CA GLY A 142 -8.84 15.21 -5.76
C GLY A 142 -7.58 14.96 -6.57
N LYS A 143 -6.50 15.65 -6.20
CA LYS A 143 -5.22 15.50 -6.86
C LYS A 143 -4.49 14.27 -6.32
N LEU A 144 -3.92 13.46 -7.23
CA LEU A 144 -3.01 12.38 -6.86
C LEU A 144 -1.59 12.79 -7.25
N ARG A 145 -0.66 12.77 -6.30
CA ARG A 145 0.77 12.93 -6.56
C ARG A 145 1.49 11.68 -6.11
N VAL A 146 2.20 11.06 -7.04
CA VAL A 146 3.07 9.91 -6.76
C VAL A 146 4.50 10.33 -7.04
N THR A 147 5.37 10.18 -6.06
CA THR A 147 6.81 10.34 -6.17
C THR A 147 7.46 8.99 -5.83
N GLY A 148 7.99 8.27 -6.81
CA GLY A 148 8.49 6.90 -6.65
C GLY A 148 7.71 5.90 -7.48
N THR A 149 7.38 4.75 -6.91
CA THR A 149 6.73 3.64 -7.63
C THR A 149 5.31 3.40 -7.13
N CYS A 150 4.37 3.30 -8.06
CA CYS A 150 2.96 3.02 -7.76
C CYS A 150 2.50 1.81 -8.56
N GLU A 151 2.06 0.76 -7.89
CA GLU A 151 1.52 -0.46 -8.48
C GLU A 151 0.08 -0.66 -7.99
N VAL A 152 -0.88 -0.57 -8.90
CA VAL A 152 -2.30 -0.66 -8.58
C VAL A 152 -2.98 -1.49 -9.65
N ASN A 153 -3.91 -2.38 -9.32
CA ASN A 153 -4.68 -3.06 -10.36
C ASN A 153 -5.59 -2.07 -11.12
N ASP A 154 -6.57 -1.48 -10.44
CA ASP A 154 -7.47 -0.48 -11.03
C ASP A 154 -7.28 0.90 -10.40
N LEU A 155 -6.90 1.90 -11.20
CA LEU A 155 -6.71 3.29 -10.78
C LEU A 155 -7.82 4.17 -11.35
N GLU A 156 -8.66 4.74 -10.49
CA GLU A 156 -9.76 5.65 -10.86
C GLU A 156 -9.63 6.97 -10.09
N ILE A 157 -9.22 8.05 -10.77
CA ILE A 157 -9.00 9.36 -10.14
C ILE A 157 -9.85 10.43 -10.80
N TYR A 158 -10.60 11.15 -9.96
CA TYR A 158 -11.37 12.33 -10.31
C TYR A 158 -10.59 13.58 -9.91
N GLY A 159 -9.64 13.96 -10.76
CA GLY A 159 -8.76 15.10 -10.57
C GLY A 159 -7.42 14.94 -11.27
N ASN A 160 -6.52 15.90 -11.06
CA ASN A 160 -5.24 15.90 -11.73
C ASN A 160 -4.28 14.91 -11.06
N THR A 161 -3.58 14.13 -11.88
CA THR A 161 -2.57 13.18 -11.42
C THR A 161 -1.19 13.64 -11.84
N THR A 162 -0.24 13.64 -10.90
CA THR A 162 1.17 13.96 -11.15
C THR A 162 2.04 12.78 -10.77
N ILE A 163 2.90 12.35 -11.69
CA ILE A 163 3.79 11.21 -11.53
C ILE A 163 5.22 11.72 -11.62
N HIS A 164 6.00 11.45 -10.58
CA HIS A 164 7.44 11.63 -10.53
C HIS A 164 8.08 10.28 -10.18
N GLY A 165 8.31 9.45 -11.19
CA GLY A 165 8.69 8.05 -11.06
C GLY A 165 7.82 7.16 -11.95
N PHE A 166 7.50 5.95 -11.49
CA PHE A 166 6.83 4.95 -12.32
C PHE A 166 5.47 4.54 -11.76
N LEU A 167 4.43 4.56 -12.60
CA LEU A 167 3.10 4.07 -12.26
C LEU A 167 2.74 2.87 -13.14
N LYS A 168 2.51 1.71 -12.53
CA LYS A 168 2.01 0.52 -13.20
C LYS A 168 0.58 0.24 -12.78
N CYS A 169 -0.31 0.06 -13.75
CA CYS A 169 -1.64 -0.45 -13.47
C CYS A 169 -2.21 -1.33 -14.58
N LYS A 170 -3.30 -2.05 -14.28
CA LYS A 170 -4.05 -2.79 -15.30
C LYS A 170 -5.03 -1.87 -15.99
N LYS A 171 -5.80 -1.11 -15.21
CA LYS A 171 -6.78 -0.16 -15.72
C LYS A 171 -6.53 1.22 -15.14
N MET A 172 -6.53 2.22 -16.00
CA MET A 172 -6.31 3.62 -15.68
C MET A 172 -7.49 4.45 -16.17
N LEU A 173 -8.24 5.06 -15.24
CA LEU A 173 -9.31 5.99 -15.52
C LEU A 173 -9.02 7.32 -14.83
N LEU A 174 -8.66 8.34 -15.61
CA LEU A 174 -8.39 9.69 -15.12
C LEU A 174 -9.39 10.70 -15.67
N TYR A 175 -10.22 11.25 -14.79
CA TYR A 175 -11.13 12.36 -15.10
C TYR A 175 -10.44 13.70 -14.78
N GLY A 176 -9.25 13.90 -15.34
CA GLY A 176 -8.41 15.07 -15.12
C GLY A 176 -7.14 15.00 -15.96
N SER A 177 -6.22 15.93 -15.73
CA SER A 177 -4.95 15.96 -16.47
C SER A 177 -3.93 15.01 -15.82
N LEU A 178 -3.17 14.31 -16.64
CA LEU A 178 -2.00 13.53 -16.24
C LEU A 178 -0.74 14.36 -16.50
N THR A 179 0.10 14.53 -15.48
CA THR A 179 1.40 15.19 -15.61
C THR A 179 2.50 14.21 -15.22
N ILE A 180 3.49 14.03 -16.09
CA ILE A 180 4.66 13.19 -15.88
C ILE A 180 5.86 14.13 -15.78
N VAL A 181 6.61 14.04 -14.70
CA VAL A 181 7.73 14.96 -14.40
C VAL A 181 9.02 14.17 -14.31
N GLY A 182 10.02 14.53 -15.09
CA GLY A 182 11.36 13.92 -15.10
C GLY A 182 11.57 12.91 -16.24
N GLN A 183 12.83 12.76 -16.67
CA GLN A 183 13.22 11.94 -17.83
C GLN A 183 13.02 10.43 -17.62
N ASN A 184 13.09 9.97 -16.36
CA ASN A 184 12.92 8.57 -15.98
C ASN A 184 11.51 8.27 -15.44
N SER A 185 10.57 9.21 -15.62
CA SER A 185 9.21 9.08 -15.14
C SER A 185 8.30 8.58 -16.25
N GLY A 186 7.31 7.77 -15.88
CA GLY A 186 6.38 7.21 -16.84
C GLY A 186 5.29 6.39 -16.17
N TYR A 187 4.43 5.83 -17.01
CA TYR A 187 3.40 4.93 -16.56
C TYR A 187 3.20 3.80 -17.57
N HIS A 188 2.66 2.68 -17.11
CA HIS A 188 2.35 1.51 -17.91
C HIS A 188 0.96 0.99 -17.54
N VAL A 189 0.12 0.81 -18.55
CA VAL A 189 -1.25 0.31 -18.42
C VAL A 189 -1.37 -1.00 -19.19
N GLU A 190 -1.78 -2.09 -18.52
CA GLU A 190 -1.82 -3.42 -19.13
C GLU A 190 -3.10 -3.68 -19.96
N GLU A 191 -4.26 -3.16 -19.53
CA GLU A 191 -5.57 -3.50 -20.12
C GLU A 191 -6.28 -2.28 -20.72
N GLU A 192 -6.63 -1.28 -19.91
CA GLU A 192 -7.50 -0.17 -20.33
C GLU A 192 -6.99 1.17 -19.83
N GLU A 193 -6.74 2.11 -20.75
CA GLU A 193 -6.37 3.48 -20.45
C GLU A 193 -7.44 4.45 -20.94
N LYS A 194 -7.96 5.29 -20.04
CA LYS A 194 -8.88 6.38 -20.36
C LYS A 194 -8.52 7.63 -19.57
N ILE A 195 -8.07 8.66 -20.28
CA ILE A 195 -7.70 9.96 -19.71
C ILE A 195 -8.53 11.03 -20.42
N TRP A 196 -9.34 11.77 -19.67
CA TRP A 196 -10.23 12.81 -20.23
C TRP A 196 -9.59 14.20 -20.26
N GLY A 197 -8.49 14.42 -19.53
CA GLY A 197 -7.74 15.66 -19.54
C GLY A 197 -6.49 15.61 -20.41
N ALA A 198 -5.64 16.63 -20.27
CA ALA A 198 -4.37 16.68 -20.99
C ALA A 198 -3.36 15.69 -20.41
N ILE A 199 -2.51 15.14 -21.26
CA ILE A 199 -1.29 14.42 -20.86
C ILE A 199 -0.12 15.38 -21.09
N ILE A 200 0.63 15.67 -20.03
CA ILE A 200 1.68 16.68 -20.01
C ILE A 200 2.97 16.01 -19.54
N SER A 201 4.00 16.01 -20.36
CA SER A 201 5.36 15.70 -19.93
C SER A 201 6.10 16.98 -19.58
N ARG A 202 6.80 16.99 -18.44
CA ARG A 202 7.71 18.06 -18.04
C ARG A 202 9.07 17.47 -17.79
N GLU A 203 10.08 17.99 -18.46
CA GLU A 203 11.46 17.75 -18.09
C GLU A 203 11.75 18.62 -16.85
N GLU A 204 12.41 18.04 -15.86
CA GLU A 204 12.90 18.82 -14.74
C GLU A 204 14.07 19.62 -15.29
N ASP A 205 13.87 20.91 -15.57
CA ASP A 205 14.94 21.79 -16.04
C ASP A 205 16.07 21.69 -15.03
N ALA A 206 17.20 21.13 -15.47
CA ALA A 206 18.41 21.03 -14.68
C ALA A 206 18.77 22.44 -14.23
N SER A 207 18.51 22.74 -12.95
CA SER A 207 18.99 23.94 -12.30
C SER A 207 20.49 23.76 -12.15
N TRP A 208 21.24 24.37 -13.06
CA TRP A 208 22.70 24.47 -13.02
C TRP A 208 23.14 25.64 -12.14
#